data_AF-A0A1M6P799-F1
#
_entry.id   AF-A0A1M6P799-F1
#
_cell.length_a   1.000
_cell.length_b   1.000
_cell.length_c   1.000
_cell.angle_alpha   90.00
_cell.angle_beta   90.00
_cell.angle_gamma   90.00
#
_symmetry.space_group_name_H-M   'P 1'
#
loop_
_entity.id
_entity.type
_entity.pdbx_description
1 polymer ?
#
loop_
_entity_poly.entity_id
_entity_poly.type
_entity_poly.pdbx_seq_one_letter_code
_entity_poly.pdbx_strand_id
1 'polypeptide(L)'
;MIEDIKNFKINWVDGMKISKEHFQSLQNFAENSVKDAFVIHMGKYGHGFLSSRLFGKNEYAINLDIHKSLKVSFNRLRAVTPNGNRIEITENTPEVKEEVVVAELADKNTEEGYVLINIDTENPVPFGPQDPAEIPPRLPYLANGYFFTFTSAADLEKSGLTGNQLPIAKIAKEGKGLSVVSDYIPPCTSLGAHENLIHFYNESENFLKMTERNAILILQKIMSKQSDNPIADAMKLVVDKVYVYLAQQITKVKWEEYDMHPKDLLQIIVSFARVFKGSVDISSPENKEQLFNYFGEWTDLKGGDYEKLFTDVINLQYRHNDIAENLKVVTAFMQTIDRLLTVLTQIDYIGKRRDMGIFVNENIVEEKPGKSRGSSFLAE
;
A
#
# COMPACT_ATOMS: atom_id res chain seq x y z
N MET A 1 -8.31 14.26 11.80
CA MET A 1 -7.73 15.45 12.43
C MET A 1 -8.88 16.18 13.10
N ILE A 2 -8.87 16.25 14.44
CA ILE A 2 -9.91 16.97 15.17
C ILE A 2 -9.46 18.43 15.25
N GLU A 3 -10.33 19.34 14.82
CA GLU A 3 -10.10 20.79 14.93
C GLU A 3 -10.77 21.33 16.19
N ASP A 4 -10.38 22.54 16.60
CA ASP A 4 -11.08 23.26 17.66
C ASP A 4 -12.53 23.54 17.26
N ILE A 5 -13.44 23.49 18.22
CA ILE A 5 -14.86 23.75 18.00
C ILE A 5 -15.04 25.22 17.58
N LYS A 6 -15.47 25.43 16.33
CA LYS A 6 -15.78 26.77 15.78
C LYS A 6 -17.26 27.13 15.82
N ASN A 7 -18.15 26.14 15.75
CA ASN A 7 -19.60 26.35 15.73
C ASN A 7 -20.24 25.75 16.98
N PHE A 8 -21.04 26.55 17.68
CA PHE A 8 -21.66 26.19 18.97
C PHE A 8 -23.18 26.05 18.86
N LYS A 9 -23.77 25.38 19.85
CA LYS A 9 -25.23 25.29 19.99
C LYS A 9 -25.84 26.68 20.18
N ILE A 10 -27.03 26.86 19.64
CA ILE A 10 -27.80 28.08 19.81
C ILE A 10 -28.57 28.01 21.12
N ASN A 11 -28.48 29.07 21.91
CA ASN A 11 -29.27 29.25 23.10
C ASN A 11 -30.65 29.82 22.73
N TRP A 12 -31.64 28.95 22.52
CA TRP A 12 -33.01 29.34 22.19
C TRP A 12 -33.76 29.83 23.43
N VAL A 13 -34.45 30.97 23.30
CA VAL A 13 -35.26 31.57 24.37
C VAL A 13 -36.62 31.97 23.81
N ASP A 14 -37.68 31.77 24.60
CA ASP A 14 -39.03 32.15 24.19
C ASP A 14 -39.14 33.65 23.86
N GLY A 15 -39.80 33.97 22.74
CA GLY A 15 -39.93 35.34 22.25
C GLY A 15 -38.70 35.88 21.50
N MET A 16 -37.64 35.09 21.32
CA MET A 16 -36.47 35.44 20.52
C MET A 16 -36.83 35.64 19.05
N LYS A 17 -36.29 36.70 18.43
CA LYS A 17 -36.42 36.92 16.97
C LYS A 17 -35.51 35.94 16.22
N ILE A 18 -36.08 35.20 15.28
CA ILE A 18 -35.37 34.20 14.48
C ILE A 18 -34.88 34.83 13.17
N SER A 19 -33.66 34.47 12.76
CA SER A 19 -33.03 34.94 11.54
C SER A 19 -32.26 33.82 10.83
N LYS A 20 -31.80 34.08 9.60
CA LYS A 20 -31.01 33.13 8.79
C LYS A 20 -29.76 32.63 9.53
N GLU A 21 -29.09 33.51 10.28
CA GLU A 21 -27.84 33.22 10.98
C GLU A 21 -28.03 32.11 12.04
N HIS A 22 -29.22 32.04 12.65
CA HIS A 22 -29.56 30.98 13.58
C HIS A 22 -29.65 29.63 12.86
N PHE A 23 -30.32 29.56 11.71
CA PHE A 23 -30.39 28.31 10.96
C PHE A 23 -29.02 27.86 10.42
N GLN A 24 -28.19 28.81 9.97
CA GLN A 24 -26.82 28.51 9.54
C GLN A 24 -25.95 28.00 10.70
N SER A 25 -26.04 28.63 11.87
CA SER A 25 -25.29 28.18 13.05
C SER A 25 -25.72 26.79 13.52
N LEU A 26 -27.02 26.49 13.46
CA LEU A 26 -27.56 25.16 13.77
C LEU A 26 -27.06 24.12 12.77
N GLN A 27 -27.09 24.44 11.47
CA GLN A 27 -26.58 23.57 10.42
C GLN A 27 -25.08 23.31 10.60
N ASN A 28 -24.26 24.35 10.76
CA ASN A 28 -22.82 24.20 10.94
C ASN A 28 -22.46 23.39 12.19
N PHE A 29 -23.19 23.59 13.31
CA PHE A 29 -23.01 22.80 14.52
C PHE A 29 -23.33 21.31 14.27
N ALA A 30 -24.43 21.01 13.59
CA ALA A 30 -24.82 19.65 13.27
C ALA A 30 -23.82 18.97 12.31
N GLU A 31 -23.39 19.66 11.26
CA GLU A 31 -22.39 19.16 10.31
C GLU A 31 -21.06 18.87 11.01
N ASN A 32 -20.55 19.79 11.84
CA ASN A 32 -19.31 19.57 12.57
C ASN A 32 -19.41 18.43 13.59
N SER A 33 -20.56 18.28 14.25
CA SER A 33 -20.78 17.15 15.17
C SER A 33 -20.69 15.80 14.45
N VAL A 34 -21.19 15.72 13.21
CA VAL A 34 -21.08 14.50 12.38
C VAL A 34 -19.64 14.28 11.91
N LYS A 35 -18.94 15.34 11.50
CA LYS A 35 -17.52 15.28 11.11
C LYS A 35 -16.66 14.78 12.27
N ASP A 36 -16.85 15.32 13.46
CA ASP A 36 -16.12 14.92 14.67
C ASP A 36 -16.37 13.44 15.00
N ALA A 37 -17.63 13.00 14.96
CA ALA A 37 -17.97 11.59 15.20
C ALA A 37 -17.27 10.66 14.19
N PHE A 38 -17.23 11.03 12.91
CA PHE A 38 -16.53 10.27 11.87
C PHE A 38 -15.01 10.25 12.11
N VAL A 39 -14.40 11.41 12.35
CA VAL A 39 -12.96 11.55 12.54
C VAL A 39 -12.47 10.80 13.77
N ILE A 40 -13.22 10.85 14.87
CA ILE A 40 -12.91 10.12 16.11
C ILE A 40 -12.95 8.61 15.86
N HIS A 41 -13.94 8.12 15.11
CA HIS A 41 -14.11 6.70 14.85
C HIS A 41 -13.04 6.15 13.90
N MET A 42 -12.79 6.83 12.79
CA MET A 42 -11.90 6.33 11.73
C MET A 42 -10.42 6.62 11.99
N GLY A 43 -10.13 7.63 12.82
CA GLY A 43 -8.77 7.99 13.22
C GLY A 43 -7.90 8.54 12.09
N LYS A 44 -6.58 8.39 12.23
CA LYS A 44 -5.57 9.03 11.36
C LYS A 44 -5.70 8.68 9.88
N TYR A 45 -6.08 7.44 9.56
CA TYR A 45 -6.15 6.91 8.20
C TYR A 45 -7.59 6.81 7.69
N GLY A 46 -8.52 7.53 8.32
CA GLY A 46 -9.94 7.52 7.96
C GLY A 46 -10.33 8.36 6.74
N HIS A 47 -9.35 8.88 6.00
CA HIS A 47 -9.59 9.84 4.93
C HIS A 47 -9.23 9.26 3.56
N GLY A 48 -9.59 9.97 2.51
CA GLY A 48 -9.33 9.56 1.15
C GLY A 48 -10.57 9.17 0.37
N PHE A 49 -10.32 8.47 -0.72
CA PHE A 49 -11.32 8.11 -1.69
C PHE A 49 -12.29 7.09 -1.09
N LEU A 50 -13.56 7.26 -1.42
CA LEU A 50 -14.64 6.39 -1.03
C LEU A 50 -14.92 5.43 -2.18
N SER A 51 -15.17 4.17 -1.84
CA SER A 51 -15.70 3.21 -2.80
C SER A 51 -17.20 3.48 -3.01
N SER A 52 -17.69 3.12 -4.19
CA SER A 52 -19.12 3.10 -4.43
C SER A 52 -19.53 1.78 -5.06
N ARG A 53 -20.33 1.01 -4.33
CA ARG A 53 -20.86 -0.27 -4.81
C ARG A 53 -21.99 -0.11 -5.85
N LEU A 54 -22.68 1.04 -5.81
CA LEU A 54 -23.89 1.30 -6.60
C LEU A 54 -23.69 2.36 -7.68
N PHE A 55 -22.69 3.21 -7.54
CA PHE A 55 -22.43 4.31 -8.45
C PHE A 55 -21.03 4.12 -9.05
N GLY A 56 -20.81 4.65 -10.26
CA GLY A 56 -19.57 4.45 -11.00
C GLY A 56 -18.29 4.76 -10.19
N LYS A 57 -17.17 4.24 -10.68
CA LYS A 57 -15.84 4.44 -10.07
C LYS A 57 -15.50 5.95 -10.00
N ASN A 58 -14.54 6.30 -9.15
CA ASN A 58 -13.94 7.63 -9.19
C ASN A 58 -13.28 7.83 -10.57
N GLU A 59 -13.63 8.92 -11.26
CA GLU A 59 -13.24 9.24 -12.63
C GLU A 59 -12.68 10.66 -12.68
N TYR A 60 -11.37 10.76 -12.90
CA TYR A 60 -10.66 12.03 -12.97
C TYR A 60 -9.48 11.93 -13.92
N ALA A 61 -9.11 13.07 -14.50
CA ALA A 61 -7.98 13.18 -15.40
C ALA A 61 -7.08 14.33 -14.94
N ILE A 62 -5.79 14.04 -14.84
CA ILE A 62 -4.75 14.98 -14.44
C ILE A 62 -3.70 14.94 -15.56
N ASN A 63 -3.65 16.02 -16.33
CA ASN A 63 -2.79 16.13 -17.50
C ASN A 63 -1.78 17.25 -17.29
N LEU A 64 -0.51 16.97 -17.58
CA LEU A 64 0.54 17.98 -17.57
C LEU A 64 0.84 18.39 -19.02
N ASP A 65 0.68 19.68 -19.32
CA ASP A 65 0.96 20.26 -20.64
C ASP A 65 2.44 20.61 -20.81
N ILE A 66 2.88 20.86 -22.05
CA ILE A 66 4.23 21.24 -22.48
C ILE A 66 4.73 22.49 -21.73
N HIS A 67 3.80 23.39 -21.36
CA HIS A 67 4.09 24.59 -20.57
C HIS A 67 4.23 24.34 -19.06
N LYS A 68 4.26 23.08 -18.61
CA LYS A 68 4.24 22.69 -17.19
C LYS A 68 3.00 23.18 -16.43
N SER A 69 1.94 23.43 -17.18
CA SER A 69 0.61 23.71 -16.66
C SER A 69 -0.11 22.38 -16.45
N LEU A 70 -0.59 22.15 -15.23
CA LEU A 70 -1.34 20.96 -14.85
C LEU A 70 -2.83 21.27 -14.98
N LYS A 71 -3.48 20.60 -15.93
CA LYS A 71 -4.92 20.66 -16.10
C LYS A 71 -5.55 19.51 -15.32
N VAL A 72 -6.33 19.87 -14.31
CA VAL A 72 -7.04 18.93 -13.45
C VAL A 72 -8.52 19.01 -13.77
N SER A 73 -9.11 17.86 -14.10
CA SER A 73 -10.53 17.74 -14.40
C SER A 73 -11.13 16.53 -13.68
N PHE A 74 -12.18 16.77 -12.93
CA PHE A 74 -12.93 15.72 -12.22
C PHE A 74 -14.30 15.53 -12.87
N ASN A 75 -14.59 14.30 -13.31
CA ASN A 75 -15.93 13.92 -13.75
C ASN A 75 -16.72 13.34 -12.58
N ARG A 76 -16.06 12.52 -11.76
CA ARG A 76 -16.64 11.92 -10.56
C ARG A 76 -15.57 11.71 -9.49
N LEU A 77 -15.78 12.27 -8.31
CA LEU A 77 -14.94 11.99 -7.15
C LEU A 77 -15.77 11.98 -5.88
N ARG A 78 -15.67 10.89 -5.13
CA ARG A 78 -16.18 10.79 -3.77
C ARG A 78 -15.03 10.56 -2.83
N ALA A 79 -14.83 11.49 -1.91
CA ALA A 79 -13.77 11.40 -0.93
C ALA A 79 -14.16 12.07 0.38
N VAL A 80 -13.36 11.83 1.41
CA VAL A 80 -13.46 12.53 2.69
C VAL A 80 -12.09 13.04 3.10
N THR A 81 -12.00 14.27 3.57
CA THR A 81 -10.73 14.90 4.00
C THR A 81 -10.37 14.50 5.44
N PRO A 82 -9.14 14.77 5.90
CA PRO A 82 -8.71 14.45 7.26
C PRO A 82 -9.59 15.00 8.38
N ASN A 83 -10.28 16.13 8.20
CA ASN A 83 -11.24 16.67 9.18
C ASN A 83 -12.70 16.26 8.93
N GLY A 84 -12.95 15.31 8.03
CA GLY A 84 -14.28 14.74 7.84
C GLY A 84 -15.16 15.47 6.82
N ASN A 85 -14.66 16.51 6.13
CA ASN A 85 -15.41 17.14 5.06
C ASN A 85 -15.56 16.19 3.85
N ARG A 86 -16.77 16.12 3.31
CA ARG A 86 -17.07 15.29 2.15
C ARG A 86 -16.78 16.05 0.85
N ILE A 87 -16.08 15.38 -0.06
CA ILE A 87 -15.94 15.77 -1.46
C ILE A 87 -16.96 14.93 -2.24
N GLU A 88 -17.88 15.61 -2.91
CA GLU A 88 -18.87 14.97 -3.78
C GLU A 88 -18.87 15.73 -5.10
N ILE A 89 -18.16 15.17 -6.08
CA ILE A 89 -18.14 15.65 -7.46
C ILE A 89 -18.82 14.59 -8.31
N THR A 90 -19.89 14.96 -9.00
CA THR A 90 -20.72 14.13 -9.87
C THR A 90 -21.24 14.95 -11.04
N GLU A 91 -21.92 14.30 -11.98
CA GLU A 91 -22.63 14.97 -13.09
C GLU A 91 -23.73 15.96 -12.62
N ASN A 92 -24.20 15.83 -11.37
CA ASN A 92 -25.27 16.68 -10.81
C ASN A 92 -24.74 17.83 -9.94
N THR A 93 -23.43 17.92 -9.73
CA THR A 93 -22.78 18.99 -8.95
C THR A 93 -22.07 19.97 -9.89
N PRO A 94 -21.67 21.16 -9.41
CA PRO A 94 -20.86 22.07 -10.20
C PRO A 94 -19.62 21.37 -10.77
N GLU A 95 -19.28 21.74 -12.00
CA GLU A 95 -18.09 21.24 -12.66
C GLU A 95 -16.82 21.73 -11.95
N VAL A 96 -15.87 20.82 -11.71
CA VAL A 96 -14.59 21.12 -11.08
C VAL A 96 -13.48 20.93 -12.13
N LYS A 97 -13.11 22.05 -12.75
CA LYS A 97 -12.01 22.13 -13.71
C LYS A 97 -11.14 23.31 -13.36
N GLU A 98 -9.85 23.06 -13.17
CA GLU A 98 -8.88 24.10 -12.87
C GLU A 98 -7.57 23.82 -13.62
N GLU A 99 -6.92 24.91 -14.02
CA GLU A 99 -5.59 24.88 -14.60
C GLU A 99 -4.61 25.44 -13.57
N VAL A 100 -3.67 24.61 -13.12
CA VAL A 100 -2.70 24.90 -12.06
C VAL A 100 -1.31 24.97 -12.65
N VAL A 101 -0.62 26.09 -12.53
CA VAL A 101 0.76 26.21 -13.02
C VAL A 101 1.75 25.61 -12.00
N VAL A 102 2.06 24.32 -12.14
CA VAL A 102 2.96 23.60 -11.21
C VAL A 102 4.37 24.19 -11.20
N ALA A 103 4.83 24.78 -12.30
CA ALA A 103 6.15 25.41 -12.39
C ALA A 103 6.36 26.63 -11.48
N GLU A 104 5.28 27.27 -11.03
CA GLU A 104 5.35 28.37 -10.05
C GLU A 104 5.38 27.85 -8.60
N LEU A 105 5.01 26.59 -8.39
CA LEU A 105 4.84 25.95 -7.07
C LEU A 105 5.94 24.93 -6.74
N ALA A 106 6.63 24.39 -7.76
CA ALA A 106 7.76 23.49 -7.60
C ALA A 106 9.08 24.28 -7.62
N ASP A 107 9.80 24.28 -6.49
CA ASP A 107 11.16 24.80 -6.44
C ASP A 107 12.08 24.02 -7.40
N LYS A 108 13.18 24.63 -7.85
CA LYS A 108 14.18 23.95 -8.70
C LYS A 108 14.74 22.66 -8.10
N ASN A 109 14.61 22.50 -6.78
CA ASN A 109 15.09 21.36 -5.99
C ASN A 109 13.99 20.33 -5.70
N THR A 110 12.75 20.55 -6.13
CA THR A 110 11.66 19.60 -5.92
C THR A 110 11.82 18.42 -6.88
N GLU A 111 12.16 17.25 -6.34
CA GLU A 111 12.26 15.99 -7.08
C GLU A 111 10.91 15.29 -7.21
N GLU A 112 10.07 15.36 -6.17
CA GLU A 112 8.70 14.87 -6.18
C GLU A 112 7.78 15.70 -5.28
N GLY A 113 6.49 15.68 -5.57
CA GLY A 113 5.46 16.36 -4.80
C GLY A 113 4.05 15.90 -5.13
N TYR A 114 3.09 16.47 -4.42
CA TYR A 114 1.69 16.09 -4.50
C TYR A 114 0.83 17.27 -4.93
N VAL A 115 -0.16 16.96 -5.76
CA VAL A 115 -1.27 17.86 -6.05
C VAL A 115 -2.37 17.56 -5.04
N LEU A 116 -2.82 18.60 -4.35
CA LEU A 116 -3.85 18.52 -3.32
C LEU A 116 -5.13 19.18 -3.84
N ILE A 117 -6.28 18.52 -3.63
CA ILE A 117 -7.57 19.19 -3.65
C ILE A 117 -7.84 19.79 -2.27
N ASN A 118 -8.25 21.05 -2.24
CA ASN A 118 -8.58 21.78 -1.03
C ASN A 118 -10.07 22.12 -1.04
N ILE A 119 -10.71 22.00 0.12
CA ILE A 119 -12.11 22.41 0.31
C ILE A 119 -12.13 23.84 0.87
N ASP A 120 -12.78 24.73 0.14
CA ASP A 120 -13.15 26.06 0.62
C ASP A 120 -14.55 26.00 1.26
N THR A 121 -14.57 26.05 2.59
CA THR A 121 -15.79 26.05 3.40
C THR A 121 -16.37 27.45 3.62
N GLU A 122 -15.61 28.51 3.30
CA GLU A 122 -16.02 29.91 3.50
C GLU A 122 -16.75 30.44 2.26
N ASN A 123 -16.41 29.93 1.07
CA ASN A 123 -17.00 30.33 -0.20
C ASN A 123 -17.74 29.16 -0.89
N PRO A 124 -18.93 28.76 -0.42
CA PRO A 124 -19.71 27.71 -1.07
C PRO A 124 -20.26 28.18 -2.42
N VAL A 125 -20.42 27.22 -3.35
CA VAL A 125 -20.88 27.46 -4.71
C VAL A 125 -22.36 27.10 -4.84
N PRO A 126 -23.26 28.06 -5.17
CA PRO A 126 -24.68 27.76 -5.37
C PRO A 126 -24.92 27.01 -6.68
N PHE A 127 -25.84 26.04 -6.67
CA PHE A 127 -26.13 25.18 -7.83
C PHE A 127 -27.55 24.59 -7.83
N GLY A 128 -27.88 23.91 -8.93
CA GLY A 128 -29.18 23.25 -9.15
C GLY A 128 -30.09 24.05 -10.10
N PRO A 129 -31.15 23.42 -10.64
CA PRO A 129 -32.09 24.13 -11.51
C PRO A 129 -32.87 25.18 -10.71
N GLN A 130 -33.02 26.38 -11.26
CA GLN A 130 -33.87 27.42 -10.66
C GLN A 130 -35.34 26.99 -10.74
N ASP A 131 -36.09 27.18 -9.66
CA ASP A 131 -37.54 27.02 -9.67
C ASP A 131 -38.20 28.31 -10.19
N PRO A 132 -38.90 28.29 -11.35
CA PRO A 132 -39.57 29.47 -11.88
C PRO A 132 -40.67 30.04 -10.96
N ALA A 133 -41.19 29.23 -10.03
CA ALA A 133 -42.18 29.67 -9.05
C ALA A 133 -41.57 30.32 -7.81
N GLU A 134 -40.25 30.20 -7.59
CA GLU A 134 -39.57 30.77 -6.43
C GLU A 134 -39.30 32.28 -6.61
N ILE A 135 -39.67 33.07 -5.60
CA ILE A 135 -39.47 34.53 -5.60
C ILE A 135 -38.76 34.93 -4.29
N PRO A 136 -37.55 35.53 -4.37
CA PRO A 136 -36.78 35.82 -5.57
C PRO A 136 -36.18 34.54 -6.21
N PRO A 137 -35.98 34.52 -7.54
CA PRO A 137 -35.30 33.39 -8.20
C PRO A 137 -33.91 33.17 -7.61
N ARG A 138 -33.62 31.93 -7.23
CA ARG A 138 -32.29 31.53 -6.74
C ARG A 138 -31.96 30.11 -7.15
N LEU A 139 -30.68 29.75 -6.96
CA LEU A 139 -30.26 28.36 -7.04
C LEU A 139 -30.57 27.68 -5.69
N PRO A 140 -31.15 26.47 -5.70
CA PRO A 140 -31.68 25.86 -4.48
C PRO A 140 -30.62 25.26 -3.56
N TYR A 141 -29.46 24.86 -4.08
CA TYR A 141 -28.46 24.06 -3.35
C TYR A 141 -27.10 24.77 -3.23
N LEU A 142 -26.26 24.31 -2.30
CA LEU A 142 -24.88 24.75 -2.10
C LEU A 142 -23.94 23.55 -2.18
N ALA A 143 -22.85 23.70 -2.94
CA ALA A 143 -21.72 22.78 -2.95
C ALA A 143 -20.51 23.47 -2.31
N ASN A 144 -19.51 22.68 -1.89
CA ASN A 144 -18.25 23.25 -1.43
C ASN A 144 -17.48 23.87 -2.59
N GLY A 145 -16.72 24.94 -2.33
CA GLY A 145 -15.70 25.41 -3.25
C GLY A 145 -14.51 24.45 -3.26
N TYR A 146 -13.90 24.24 -4.41
CA TYR A 146 -12.68 23.44 -4.56
C TYR A 146 -11.60 24.26 -5.24
N PHE A 147 -10.37 24.13 -4.76
CA PHE A 147 -9.19 24.69 -5.41
C PHE A 147 -7.99 23.75 -5.25
N PHE A 148 -6.99 23.89 -6.12
CA PHE A 148 -5.86 22.98 -6.14
C PHE A 148 -4.55 23.66 -5.72
N THR A 149 -3.73 22.93 -4.99
CA THR A 149 -2.40 23.37 -4.58
C THR A 149 -1.38 22.28 -4.85
N PHE A 150 -0.10 22.67 -4.92
CA PHE A 150 1.01 21.74 -5.01
C PHE A 150 1.88 21.88 -3.77
N THR A 151 2.42 20.76 -3.28
CA THR A 151 3.37 20.71 -2.18
C THR A 151 4.47 19.70 -2.49
N SER A 152 5.72 19.99 -2.10
CA SER A 152 6.79 19.00 -2.24
C SER A 152 6.58 17.84 -1.28
N ALA A 153 7.12 16.66 -1.60
CA ALA A 153 7.03 15.52 -0.70
C ALA A 153 7.70 15.79 0.66
N ALA A 154 8.83 16.50 0.64
CA ALA A 154 9.59 16.87 1.83
C ALA A 154 8.83 17.85 2.74
N ASP A 155 8.07 18.79 2.16
CA ASP A 155 7.27 19.72 2.95
C ASP A 155 6.05 19.02 3.54
N LEU A 156 5.37 18.19 2.74
CA LEU A 156 4.23 17.41 3.22
C LEU A 156 4.61 16.44 4.36
N GLU A 157 5.81 15.85 4.32
CA GLU A 157 6.31 15.00 5.41
C GLU A 157 6.54 15.79 6.71
N LYS A 158 6.99 17.05 6.61
CA LYS A 158 7.25 17.91 7.77
C LYS A 158 5.97 18.54 8.34
N SER A 159 5.11 19.07 7.48
CA SER A 159 3.92 19.81 7.89
C SER A 159 2.70 18.92 8.14
N GLY A 160 2.64 17.77 7.45
CA GLY A 160 1.41 17.00 7.32
C GLY A 160 0.36 17.70 6.45
N LEU A 161 -0.77 17.02 6.26
CA LEU A 161 -1.96 17.58 5.60
C LEU A 161 -2.73 18.47 6.58
N THR A 162 -3.27 19.58 6.08
CA THR A 162 -4.32 20.30 6.81
C THR A 162 -5.67 19.57 6.72
N GLY A 163 -6.63 19.94 7.58
CA GLY A 163 -7.92 19.26 7.69
C GLY A 163 -8.71 19.17 6.38
N ASN A 164 -8.67 20.22 5.55
CA ASN A 164 -9.44 20.36 4.31
C ASN A 164 -8.68 19.88 3.05
N GLN A 165 -7.51 19.28 3.21
CA GLN A 165 -6.65 18.88 2.11
C GLN A 165 -6.71 17.38 1.83
N LEU A 166 -6.67 17.02 0.55
CA LEU A 166 -6.51 15.63 0.13
C LEU A 166 -5.57 15.50 -1.07
N PRO A 167 -4.53 14.65 -1.01
CA PRO A 167 -3.71 14.30 -2.16
C PRO A 167 -4.52 13.56 -3.24
N ILE A 168 -4.34 13.97 -4.50
CA ILE A 168 -5.06 13.40 -5.65
C ILE A 168 -4.12 12.93 -6.78
N ALA A 169 -2.90 13.47 -6.83
CA ALA A 169 -1.86 13.07 -7.77
C ALA A 169 -0.48 13.26 -7.16
N LYS A 170 0.47 12.50 -7.68
CA LYS A 170 1.90 12.66 -7.44
C LYS A 170 2.58 13.09 -8.73
N ILE A 171 3.42 14.11 -8.62
CA ILE A 171 4.26 14.61 -9.70
C ILE A 171 5.70 14.32 -9.33
N ALA A 172 6.46 13.77 -10.27
CA ALA A 172 7.88 13.51 -10.10
C ALA A 172 8.68 14.15 -11.23
N LYS A 173 9.95 14.40 -10.98
CA LYS A 173 10.89 14.89 -11.99
C LYS A 173 11.40 13.70 -12.80
N GLU A 174 11.26 13.81 -14.11
CA GLU A 174 11.73 12.79 -15.06
C GLU A 174 12.66 13.45 -16.07
N GLY A 175 13.97 13.19 -15.92
CA GLY A 175 15.01 13.85 -16.68
C GLY A 175 15.03 15.37 -16.48
N LYS A 176 14.62 16.13 -17.51
CA LYS A 176 14.55 17.60 -17.48
C LYS A 176 13.12 18.14 -17.26
N GLY A 177 12.13 17.26 -17.23
CA GLY A 177 10.70 17.60 -17.12
C GLY A 177 10.08 17.14 -15.81
N LEU A 178 8.81 17.50 -15.64
CA LEU A 178 7.93 16.91 -14.63
C LEU A 178 7.01 15.91 -15.33
N SER A 179 6.62 14.84 -14.66
CA SER A 179 5.64 13.87 -15.14
C SER A 179 4.68 13.47 -14.02
N VAL A 180 3.46 13.09 -14.41
CA VAL A 180 2.46 12.53 -13.48
C VAL A 180 2.83 11.08 -13.23
N VAL A 181 2.94 10.69 -11.96
CA VAL A 181 3.26 9.31 -11.56
C VAL A 181 2.02 8.44 -11.75
N SER A 182 2.03 7.56 -12.75
CA SER A 182 0.85 6.80 -13.18
C SER A 182 0.43 5.67 -12.23
N ASP A 183 1.37 5.12 -11.47
CA ASP A 183 1.14 4.05 -10.49
C ASP A 183 0.78 4.60 -9.09
N TYR A 184 0.70 5.93 -8.93
CA TYR A 184 0.33 6.56 -7.68
C TYR A 184 -1.06 6.13 -7.22
N ILE A 185 -1.18 5.84 -5.93
CA ILE A 185 -2.46 5.50 -5.29
C ILE A 185 -2.70 6.50 -4.16
N PRO A 186 -3.73 7.37 -4.28
CA PRO A 186 -4.07 8.35 -3.26
C PRO A 186 -4.60 7.67 -1.99
N PRO A 187 -4.76 8.42 -0.88
CA PRO A 187 -5.48 7.93 0.28
C PRO A 187 -6.81 7.30 -0.10
N CYS A 188 -7.09 6.11 0.41
CA CYS A 188 -8.30 5.35 0.14
C CYS A 188 -8.82 4.77 1.45
N THR A 189 -10.13 4.88 1.67
CA THR A 189 -10.79 4.35 2.87
C THR A 189 -11.10 2.86 2.78
N SER A 190 -11.10 2.31 1.56
CA SER A 190 -11.35 0.90 1.27
C SER A 190 -10.60 0.46 0.02
N LEU A 191 -10.37 -0.84 -0.14
CA LEU A 191 -9.71 -1.42 -1.32
C LEU A 191 -10.51 -1.18 -2.61
N GLY A 192 -11.84 -1.10 -2.52
CA GLY A 192 -12.72 -0.83 -3.66
C GLY A 192 -12.70 0.61 -4.16
N ALA A 193 -11.98 1.53 -3.50
CA ALA A 193 -11.93 2.94 -3.88
C ALA A 193 -10.99 3.23 -5.07
N HIS A 194 -10.09 2.30 -5.40
CA HIS A 194 -9.10 2.45 -6.47
C HIS A 194 -8.82 1.12 -7.18
N GLU A 195 -8.64 1.15 -8.50
CA GLU A 195 -8.47 -0.05 -9.32
C GLU A 195 -7.23 -0.88 -8.95
N ASN A 196 -6.07 -0.23 -8.79
CA ASN A 196 -4.85 -0.93 -8.34
C ASN A 196 -5.00 -1.60 -6.96
N LEU A 197 -5.88 -1.08 -6.09
CA LEU A 197 -6.15 -1.70 -4.79
C LEU A 197 -7.07 -2.93 -4.91
N ILE A 198 -8.01 -2.93 -5.86
CA ILE A 198 -8.79 -4.11 -6.21
C ILE A 198 -7.88 -5.21 -6.76
N HIS A 199 -6.94 -4.85 -7.64
CA HIS A 199 -5.94 -5.80 -8.15
C HIS A 199 -5.08 -6.36 -7.01
N PHE A 200 -4.55 -5.49 -6.15
CA PHE A 200 -3.77 -5.90 -4.98
C PHE A 200 -4.56 -6.81 -4.04
N TYR A 201 -5.86 -6.56 -3.82
CA TYR A 201 -6.72 -7.47 -3.06
C TYR A 201 -6.76 -8.86 -3.68
N ASN A 202 -7.06 -8.96 -4.99
CA ASN A 202 -7.18 -10.24 -5.67
C ASN A 202 -5.87 -11.04 -5.64
N GLU A 203 -4.73 -10.37 -5.83
CA GLU A 203 -3.41 -10.99 -5.71
C GLU A 203 -3.12 -11.47 -4.29
N SER A 204 -3.42 -10.63 -3.29
CA SER A 204 -3.22 -10.96 -1.88
C SER A 204 -4.12 -12.11 -1.41
N GLU A 205 -5.38 -12.12 -1.83
CA GLU A 205 -6.34 -13.16 -1.49
C GLU A 205 -5.91 -14.52 -2.08
N ASN A 206 -5.45 -14.52 -3.34
CA ASN A 206 -4.88 -15.72 -3.96
C ASN A 206 -3.59 -16.16 -3.25
N PHE A 207 -2.68 -15.23 -2.94
CA PHE A 207 -1.45 -15.50 -2.20
C PHE A 207 -1.74 -16.20 -0.86
N LEU A 208 -2.66 -15.66 -0.05
CA LEU A 208 -3.01 -16.21 1.26
C LEU A 208 -3.60 -17.63 1.13
N LYS A 209 -4.51 -17.85 0.18
CA LYS A 209 -5.10 -19.18 -0.10
C LYS A 209 -4.07 -20.21 -0.55
N MET A 210 -3.21 -19.84 -1.51
CA MET A 210 -2.17 -20.74 -2.01
C MET A 210 -1.13 -21.04 -0.92
N THR A 211 -0.77 -20.04 -0.12
CA THR A 211 0.14 -20.20 1.02
C THR A 211 -0.43 -21.16 2.06
N GLU A 212 -1.71 -21.04 2.41
CA GLU A 212 -2.38 -21.97 3.34
C GLU A 212 -2.32 -23.40 2.81
N ARG A 213 -2.71 -23.61 1.54
CA ARG A 213 -2.66 -24.92 0.88
C ARG A 213 -1.24 -25.49 0.88
N ASN A 214 -0.26 -24.68 0.49
CA ASN A 214 1.13 -25.11 0.37
C ASN A 214 1.73 -25.43 1.74
N ALA A 215 1.41 -24.66 2.79
CA ALA A 215 1.83 -24.94 4.16
C ALA A 215 1.34 -26.32 4.64
N ILE A 216 0.06 -26.66 4.39
CA ILE A 216 -0.51 -27.97 4.72
C ILE A 216 0.22 -29.09 3.98
N LEU A 217 0.43 -28.94 2.66
CA LEU A 217 1.11 -29.95 1.85
C LEU A 217 2.56 -30.18 2.29
N ILE A 218 3.31 -29.10 2.57
CA ILE A 218 4.68 -29.19 3.07
C ILE A 218 4.70 -29.89 4.43
N LEU A 219 3.80 -29.54 5.35
CA LEU A 219 3.71 -30.17 6.66
C LEU A 219 3.42 -31.67 6.55
N GLN A 220 2.45 -32.07 5.71
CA GLN A 220 2.13 -33.47 5.45
C GLN A 220 3.35 -34.24 4.90
N LYS A 221 4.09 -33.66 3.96
CA LYS A 221 5.32 -34.27 3.42
C LYS A 221 6.35 -34.52 4.51
N ILE A 222 6.63 -33.52 5.36
CA ILE A 222 7.59 -33.65 6.46
C ILE A 222 7.14 -34.74 7.44
N MET A 223 5.86 -34.76 7.83
CA MET A 223 5.34 -35.76 8.77
C MET A 223 5.37 -37.19 8.21
N SER A 224 5.17 -37.35 6.90
CA SER A 224 5.13 -38.67 6.26
C SER A 224 6.49 -39.38 6.15
N LYS A 225 7.60 -38.63 6.15
CA LYS A 225 8.94 -39.15 5.85
C LYS A 225 9.89 -39.18 7.06
N GLN A 226 9.34 -39.16 8.28
CA GLN A 226 10.04 -39.17 9.59
C GLN A 226 11.57 -39.29 9.49
N SER A 227 12.24 -38.15 9.59
CA SER A 227 13.68 -38.03 9.42
C SER A 227 14.25 -37.03 10.40
N ASP A 228 15.40 -37.34 10.99
CA ASP A 228 16.18 -36.39 11.78
C ASP A 228 16.92 -35.44 10.84
N ASN A 229 16.26 -34.35 10.45
CA ASN A 229 16.80 -33.36 9.52
C ASN A 229 16.49 -31.94 10.02
N PRO A 230 17.51 -31.16 10.42
CA PRO A 230 17.31 -29.83 10.99
C PRO A 230 16.56 -28.84 10.09
N ILE A 231 16.71 -28.95 8.76
CA ILE A 231 15.99 -28.12 7.78
C ILE A 231 14.49 -28.49 7.77
N ALA A 232 14.19 -29.80 7.80
CA ALA A 232 12.81 -30.26 7.86
C ALA A 232 12.12 -29.86 9.17
N ASP A 233 12.82 -29.92 10.30
CA ASP A 233 12.30 -29.49 11.60
C ASP A 233 12.08 -27.98 11.67
N ALA A 234 13.02 -27.18 11.17
CA ALA A 234 12.86 -25.72 11.10
C ALA A 234 11.70 -25.33 10.16
N MET A 235 11.61 -25.96 8.98
CA MET A 235 10.51 -25.71 8.05
C MET A 235 9.16 -26.16 8.63
N LYS A 236 9.11 -27.27 9.36
CA LYS A 236 7.90 -27.74 10.06
C LYS A 236 7.39 -26.69 11.04
N LEU A 237 8.29 -26.10 11.82
CA LEU A 237 7.93 -25.01 12.75
C LEU A 237 7.34 -23.82 11.99
N VAL A 238 7.93 -23.42 10.86
CA VAL A 238 7.43 -22.32 10.02
C VAL A 238 6.03 -22.61 9.50
N VAL A 239 5.80 -23.74 8.81
CA VAL A 239 4.51 -24.01 8.18
C VAL A 239 3.39 -24.25 9.19
N ASP A 240 3.70 -24.82 10.36
CA ASP A 240 2.74 -24.99 11.46
C ASP A 240 2.22 -23.63 11.95
N LYS A 241 3.11 -22.68 12.24
CA LYS A 241 2.71 -21.34 12.73
C LYS A 241 2.04 -20.50 11.66
N VAL A 242 2.53 -20.60 10.42
CA VAL A 242 1.93 -19.93 9.27
C VAL A 242 0.50 -20.41 9.04
N TYR A 243 0.24 -21.72 9.04
CA TYR A 243 -1.10 -22.26 8.85
C TYR A 243 -2.08 -21.75 9.93
N VAL A 244 -1.69 -21.82 11.21
CA VAL A 244 -2.53 -21.35 12.32
C VAL A 244 -2.85 -19.87 12.18
N TYR A 245 -1.88 -19.05 11.75
CA TYR A 245 -2.11 -17.63 11.50
C TYR A 245 -3.08 -17.40 10.35
N LEU A 246 -2.87 -18.07 9.20
CA LEU A 246 -3.72 -17.91 8.01
C LEU A 246 -5.17 -18.32 8.26
N ALA A 247 -5.39 -19.42 8.99
CA ALA A 247 -6.71 -19.89 9.38
C ALA A 247 -7.51 -18.84 10.17
N GLN A 248 -6.83 -17.92 10.88
CA GLN A 248 -7.47 -16.81 11.61
C GLN A 248 -7.79 -15.60 10.73
N GLN A 249 -7.03 -15.37 9.65
CA GLN A 249 -7.13 -14.13 8.85
C GLN A 249 -7.92 -14.30 7.55
N ILE A 250 -7.86 -15.45 6.89
CA ILE A 250 -8.44 -15.64 5.55
C ILE A 250 -9.95 -15.34 5.56
N THR A 251 -10.68 -15.76 6.60
CA THR A 251 -12.12 -15.49 6.72
C THR A 251 -12.40 -13.98 6.78
N LYS A 252 -11.58 -13.20 7.50
CA LYS A 252 -11.71 -11.75 7.57
C LYS A 252 -11.51 -11.12 6.18
N VAL A 253 -10.42 -11.48 5.49
CA VAL A 253 -10.13 -11.00 4.12
C VAL A 253 -11.26 -11.31 3.15
N LYS A 254 -11.84 -12.51 3.27
CA LYS A 254 -12.94 -12.95 2.43
C LYS A 254 -14.27 -12.26 2.75
N TRP A 255 -14.54 -11.92 4.02
CA TRP A 255 -15.83 -11.32 4.39
C TRP A 255 -15.88 -9.82 4.17
N GLU A 256 -14.76 -9.12 4.36
CA GLU A 256 -14.69 -7.68 4.11
C GLU A 256 -14.49 -7.37 2.62
N GLU A 257 -13.86 -8.27 1.86
CA GLU A 257 -13.59 -8.10 0.43
C GLU A 257 -13.02 -6.70 0.09
N TYR A 258 -13.66 -6.00 -0.85
CA TYR A 258 -13.28 -4.67 -1.28
C TYR A 258 -13.61 -3.56 -0.26
N ASP A 259 -14.40 -3.83 0.78
CA ASP A 259 -14.67 -2.84 1.84
C ASP A 259 -13.54 -2.76 2.87
N MET A 260 -12.66 -3.76 2.92
CA MET A 260 -11.51 -3.75 3.82
C MET A 260 -10.64 -2.51 3.58
N HIS A 261 -10.14 -1.91 4.65
CA HIS A 261 -9.22 -0.79 4.54
C HIS A 261 -7.83 -1.27 4.04
N PRO A 262 -7.13 -0.56 3.13
CA PRO A 262 -5.84 -1.01 2.57
C PRO A 262 -4.77 -1.33 3.61
N LYS A 263 -4.67 -0.49 4.65
CA LYS A 263 -3.81 -0.72 5.84
C LYS A 263 -4.05 -2.08 6.49
N ASP A 264 -5.30 -2.54 6.57
CA ASP A 264 -5.64 -3.75 7.31
C ASP A 264 -5.22 -5.01 6.53
N LEU A 265 -5.37 -4.99 5.19
CA LEU A 265 -4.84 -6.05 4.34
C LEU A 265 -3.29 -6.09 4.38
N LEU A 266 -2.65 -4.91 4.29
CA LEU A 266 -1.21 -4.78 4.45
C LEU A 266 -0.74 -5.33 5.81
N GLN A 267 -1.46 -4.99 6.88
CA GLN A 267 -1.16 -5.49 8.22
C GLN A 267 -1.22 -7.01 8.28
N ILE A 268 -2.21 -7.65 7.64
CA ILE A 268 -2.31 -9.12 7.58
C ILE A 268 -1.06 -9.72 6.91
N ILE A 269 -0.60 -9.15 5.81
CA ILE A 269 0.58 -9.68 5.08
C ILE A 269 1.88 -9.40 5.85
N VAL A 270 2.02 -8.22 6.46
CA VAL A 270 3.18 -7.88 7.31
C VAL A 270 3.22 -8.76 8.56
N SER A 271 2.09 -9.04 9.18
CA SER A 271 1.99 -9.96 10.31
C SER A 271 2.30 -11.40 9.91
N PHE A 272 1.86 -11.85 8.74
CA PHE A 272 2.30 -13.12 8.16
C PHE A 272 3.84 -13.18 8.04
N ALA A 273 4.47 -12.13 7.50
CA ALA A 273 5.92 -12.06 7.38
C ALA A 273 6.62 -12.15 8.75
N ARG A 274 6.06 -11.48 9.78
CA ARG A 274 6.56 -11.55 11.16
C ARG A 274 6.46 -12.97 11.74
N VAL A 275 5.34 -13.65 11.54
CA VAL A 275 5.14 -15.03 12.03
C VAL A 275 6.10 -15.99 11.33
N PHE A 276 6.23 -15.88 10.00
CA PHE A 276 7.15 -16.70 9.23
C PHE A 276 8.58 -16.50 9.70
N LYS A 277 9.07 -15.25 9.70
CA LYS A 277 10.44 -14.92 10.09
C LYS A 277 10.72 -15.29 11.55
N GLY A 278 9.79 -14.99 12.45
CA GLY A 278 9.91 -15.37 13.86
C GLY A 278 10.01 -16.88 14.05
N SER A 279 9.29 -17.66 13.25
CA SER A 279 9.39 -19.13 13.28
C SER A 279 10.73 -19.63 12.79
N VAL A 280 11.33 -18.96 11.79
CA VAL A 280 12.70 -19.24 11.36
C VAL A 280 13.70 -18.87 12.46
N ASP A 281 13.59 -17.70 13.08
CA ASP A 281 14.51 -17.24 14.13
C ASP A 281 14.46 -18.05 15.42
N ILE A 282 13.34 -18.72 15.71
CA ILE A 282 13.22 -19.62 16.86
C ILE A 282 14.03 -20.91 16.62
N SER A 283 14.26 -21.29 15.35
CA SER A 283 15.26 -22.32 15.06
C SER A 283 16.66 -21.78 15.39
N SER A 284 17.58 -22.63 15.85
CA SER A 284 18.93 -22.16 16.25
C SER A 284 19.59 -21.34 15.12
N PRO A 285 20.54 -20.44 15.42
CA PRO A 285 21.21 -19.62 14.40
C PRO A 285 21.77 -20.45 13.22
N GLU A 286 22.28 -21.64 13.51
CA GLU A 286 22.77 -22.60 12.52
C GLU A 286 21.63 -23.14 11.64
N ASN A 287 20.49 -23.50 12.24
CA ASN A 287 19.33 -24.00 11.51
C ASN A 287 18.70 -22.92 10.64
N LYS A 288 18.65 -21.67 11.11
CA LYS A 288 18.23 -20.51 10.32
C LYS A 288 19.09 -20.36 9.07
N GLU A 289 20.41 -20.34 9.22
CA GLU A 289 21.33 -20.20 8.09
C GLU A 289 21.18 -21.35 7.10
N GLN A 290 21.10 -22.59 7.59
CA GLN A 290 20.88 -23.77 6.76
C GLN A 290 19.55 -23.70 6.01
N LEU A 291 18.47 -23.27 6.66
CA LEU A 291 17.15 -23.16 6.04
C LEU A 291 17.10 -22.09 4.94
N PHE A 292 17.71 -20.93 5.16
CA PHE A 292 17.77 -19.88 4.14
C PHE A 292 18.69 -20.22 2.98
N ASN A 293 19.82 -20.87 3.24
CA ASN A 293 20.67 -21.38 2.16
C ASN A 293 19.92 -22.45 1.35
N TYR A 294 19.17 -23.31 2.04
CA TYR A 294 18.31 -24.29 1.40
C TYR A 294 17.22 -23.64 0.53
N PHE A 295 16.56 -22.58 1.00
CA PHE A 295 15.62 -21.83 0.16
C PHE A 295 16.29 -21.31 -1.12
N GLY A 296 17.51 -20.80 -1.00
CA GLY A 296 18.29 -20.30 -2.12
C GLY A 296 18.60 -21.33 -3.20
N GLU A 297 18.78 -22.60 -2.84
CA GLU A 297 18.98 -23.70 -3.81
C GLU A 297 17.78 -23.87 -4.77
N TRP A 298 16.61 -23.40 -4.37
CA TRP A 298 15.32 -23.59 -5.07
C TRP A 298 14.75 -22.31 -5.68
N THR A 299 15.28 -21.13 -5.33
CA THR A 299 14.73 -19.83 -5.75
C THR A 299 15.75 -18.88 -6.39
N ASP A 300 16.99 -19.30 -6.63
CA ASP A 300 18.05 -18.44 -7.18
C ASP A 300 18.32 -17.17 -6.34
N LEU A 301 17.91 -17.17 -5.07
CA LEU A 301 18.17 -16.11 -4.09
C LEU A 301 19.27 -16.56 -3.13
N LYS A 302 20.01 -15.64 -2.54
CA LYS A 302 20.95 -15.96 -1.46
C LYS A 302 20.24 -15.92 -0.11
N GLY A 303 20.78 -16.62 0.90
CA GLY A 303 20.20 -16.60 2.25
C GLY A 303 20.09 -15.19 2.84
N GLY A 304 21.06 -14.32 2.55
CA GLY A 304 21.00 -12.90 2.94
C GLY A 304 19.88 -12.09 2.27
N ASP A 305 19.45 -12.49 1.07
CA ASP A 305 18.34 -11.82 0.37
C ASP A 305 17.01 -12.08 1.07
N TYR A 306 16.81 -13.28 1.64
CA TYR A 306 15.65 -13.60 2.47
C TYR A 306 15.61 -12.79 3.75
N GLU A 307 16.74 -12.67 4.46
CA GLU A 307 16.80 -11.86 5.68
C GLU A 307 16.44 -10.39 5.38
N LYS A 308 16.95 -9.85 4.27
CA LYS A 308 16.62 -8.50 3.81
C LYS A 308 15.14 -8.39 3.45
N LEU A 309 14.61 -9.32 2.67
CA LEU A 309 13.21 -9.35 2.25
C LEU A 309 12.25 -9.30 3.45
N PHE A 310 12.48 -10.15 4.46
CA PHE A 310 11.67 -10.11 5.68
C PHE A 310 11.86 -8.81 6.45
N THR A 311 13.10 -8.31 6.57
CA THR A 311 13.39 -7.05 7.28
C THR A 311 12.67 -5.86 6.65
N ASP A 312 12.67 -5.77 5.33
CA ASP A 312 12.04 -4.67 4.58
C ASP A 312 10.51 -4.67 4.81
N VAL A 313 9.86 -5.84 4.77
CA VAL A 313 8.40 -5.96 4.97
C VAL A 313 8.01 -5.77 6.43
N ILE A 314 8.76 -6.35 7.36
CA ILE A 314 8.46 -6.27 8.80
C ILE A 314 8.55 -4.82 9.29
N ASN A 315 9.51 -4.05 8.79
CA ASN A 315 9.72 -2.65 9.16
C ASN A 315 8.93 -1.66 8.28
N LEU A 316 8.06 -2.15 7.41
CA LEU A 316 7.24 -1.32 6.54
C LEU A 316 6.37 -0.36 7.38
N GLN A 317 6.50 0.93 7.11
CA GLN A 317 5.63 1.96 7.68
C GLN A 317 4.50 2.27 6.71
N TYR A 318 3.25 2.25 7.19
CA TYR A 318 2.09 2.56 6.35
C TYR A 318 2.09 4.05 5.95
N ARG A 319 2.11 4.29 4.64
CA ARG A 319 2.11 5.62 4.01
C ARG A 319 0.76 5.83 3.33
N HIS A 320 -0.19 6.35 4.09
CA HIS A 320 -1.56 6.53 3.57
C HIS A 320 -1.67 7.52 2.41
N ASN A 321 -0.77 8.51 2.36
CA ASN A 321 -0.73 9.50 1.29
C ASN A 321 -0.12 8.99 -0.02
N ASP A 322 0.54 7.83 0.01
CA ASP A 322 1.12 7.16 -1.16
C ASP A 322 1.14 5.65 -0.91
N ILE A 323 -0.02 5.02 -1.11
CA ILE A 323 -0.22 3.60 -0.77
C ILE A 323 0.61 2.71 -1.70
N ALA A 324 0.90 3.18 -2.92
CA ALA A 324 1.66 2.45 -3.93
C ALA A 324 3.04 2.01 -3.43
N GLU A 325 3.73 2.87 -2.67
CA GLU A 325 5.04 2.54 -2.07
C GLU A 325 4.95 1.34 -1.10
N ASN A 326 3.86 1.22 -0.35
CA ASN A 326 3.65 0.03 0.49
C ASN A 326 3.40 -1.23 -0.33
N LEU A 327 2.60 -1.12 -1.39
CA LEU A 327 2.24 -2.25 -2.24
C LEU A 327 3.46 -2.82 -2.97
N LYS A 328 4.39 -1.96 -3.42
CA LYS A 328 5.64 -2.40 -4.08
C LYS A 328 6.44 -3.38 -3.20
N VAL A 329 6.68 -3.00 -1.94
CA VAL A 329 7.44 -3.83 -0.99
C VAL A 329 6.71 -5.13 -0.67
N VAL A 330 5.40 -5.06 -0.41
CA VAL A 330 4.62 -6.25 -0.02
C VAL A 330 4.42 -7.21 -1.19
N THR A 331 4.23 -6.71 -2.41
CA THR A 331 4.04 -7.54 -3.60
C THR A 331 5.30 -8.33 -3.93
N ALA A 332 6.48 -7.70 -3.87
CA ALA A 332 7.76 -8.39 -4.07
C ALA A 332 7.98 -9.53 -3.06
N PHE A 333 7.57 -9.32 -1.81
CA PHE A 333 7.57 -10.34 -0.77
C PHE A 333 6.61 -11.48 -1.07
N MET A 334 5.34 -11.18 -1.38
CA MET A 334 4.34 -12.21 -1.68
C MET A 334 4.79 -13.09 -2.84
N GLN A 335 5.29 -12.50 -3.93
CA GLN A 335 5.78 -13.23 -5.10
C GLN A 335 6.95 -14.16 -4.75
N THR A 336 7.89 -13.69 -3.92
CA THR A 336 9.05 -14.49 -3.52
C THR A 336 8.67 -15.67 -2.63
N ILE A 337 7.79 -15.43 -1.65
CA ILE A 337 7.33 -16.48 -0.72
C ILE A 337 6.41 -17.48 -1.44
N ASP A 338 5.53 -17.01 -2.32
CA ASP A 338 4.67 -17.90 -3.11
C ASP A 338 5.50 -18.84 -3.99
N ARG A 339 6.50 -18.29 -4.69
CA ARG A 339 7.45 -19.10 -5.49
C ARG A 339 8.17 -20.12 -4.62
N LEU A 340 8.70 -19.72 -3.46
CA LEU A 340 9.39 -20.61 -2.54
C LEU A 340 8.48 -21.77 -2.10
N LEU A 341 7.31 -21.46 -1.54
CA LEU A 341 6.41 -22.48 -1.02
C LEU A 341 5.91 -23.40 -2.13
N THR A 342 5.62 -22.86 -3.31
CA THR A 342 5.23 -23.65 -4.46
C THR A 342 6.31 -24.65 -4.85
N VAL A 343 7.59 -24.23 -4.96
CA VAL A 343 8.69 -25.16 -5.28
C VAL A 343 8.86 -26.23 -4.20
N LEU A 344 8.74 -25.86 -2.91
CA LEU A 344 8.82 -26.81 -1.81
C LEU A 344 7.66 -27.84 -1.81
N THR A 345 6.50 -27.53 -2.39
CA THR A 345 5.46 -28.54 -2.60
C THR A 345 5.78 -29.53 -3.71
N GLN A 346 6.70 -29.22 -4.63
CA GLN A 346 7.05 -30.07 -5.77
C GLN A 346 8.18 -31.05 -5.46
N ILE A 347 9.07 -30.71 -4.53
CA ILE A 347 10.18 -31.59 -4.17
C ILE A 347 9.70 -32.82 -3.39
N ASP A 348 10.39 -33.95 -3.59
CA ASP A 348 10.01 -35.20 -2.94
C ASP A 348 10.29 -35.18 -1.44
N TYR A 349 11.37 -34.53 -1.01
CA TYR A 349 11.83 -34.55 0.37
C TYR A 349 12.39 -33.19 0.80
N ILE A 350 11.77 -32.61 1.83
CA ILE A 350 12.20 -31.34 2.44
C ILE A 350 13.49 -31.58 3.22
N GLY A 351 14.52 -30.78 2.96
CA GLY A 351 15.83 -30.90 3.62
C GLY A 351 16.85 -31.76 2.89
N LYS A 352 16.51 -32.38 1.75
CA LYS A 352 17.51 -32.95 0.83
C LYS A 352 18.01 -31.81 -0.07
N ARG A 353 19.32 -31.52 0.01
CA ARG A 353 19.96 -30.55 -0.86
C ARG A 353 19.90 -30.99 -2.32
N ARG A 354 19.86 -30.02 -3.24
CA ARG A 354 19.83 -30.30 -4.67
C ARG A 354 21.12 -31.06 -5.06
N ASP A 355 20.98 -32.23 -5.68
CA ASP A 355 22.12 -33.02 -6.17
C ASP A 355 22.84 -32.22 -7.27
N MET A 356 23.83 -31.39 -6.88
CA MET A 356 24.80 -30.85 -7.82
C MET A 356 25.72 -32.01 -8.19
N GLY A 357 25.48 -32.63 -9.34
CA GLY A 357 26.31 -33.70 -9.87
C GLY A 357 27.79 -33.30 -9.76
N ILE A 358 28.51 -33.97 -8.87
CA ILE A 358 29.94 -33.76 -8.67
C ILE A 358 30.63 -34.24 -9.94
N PHE A 359 30.99 -33.33 -10.84
CA PHE A 359 31.97 -33.61 -11.88
C PHE A 359 33.35 -33.53 -11.24
N VAL A 360 33.86 -34.68 -10.80
CA VAL A 360 35.28 -34.86 -10.49
C VAL A 360 36.03 -34.76 -11.81
N ASN A 361 36.63 -33.59 -12.10
CA ASN A 361 37.72 -33.56 -13.06
C ASN A 361 38.90 -34.25 -12.37
N GLU A 362 39.08 -35.55 -12.66
CA GLU A 362 40.35 -36.22 -12.43
C GLU A 362 41.41 -35.48 -13.27
N ASN A 363 42.18 -34.61 -12.63
CA ASN A 363 43.44 -34.18 -13.20
C ASN A 363 44.33 -35.42 -13.25
N ILE A 364 44.40 -36.04 -14.42
CA ILE A 364 45.40 -37.07 -14.74
C ILE A 364 46.76 -36.41 -14.51
N VAL A 365 47.41 -36.78 -13.42
CA VAL A 365 48.82 -36.44 -13.20
C VAL A 365 49.59 -37.24 -14.24
N GLU A 366 50.07 -36.56 -15.28
CA GLU A 366 51.04 -37.16 -16.20
C GLU A 366 52.30 -37.53 -15.41
N GLU A 367 52.50 -38.83 -15.19
CA GLU A 367 53.76 -39.37 -14.72
C GLU A 367 54.86 -39.00 -15.71
N LYS A 368 55.80 -38.15 -15.29
CA LYS A 368 57.00 -37.85 -16.06
C LYS A 368 57.80 -39.15 -16.29
N PRO A 369 58.18 -39.47 -17.53
CA PRO A 369 58.96 -40.67 -17.80
C PRO A 369 60.36 -40.54 -17.21
N GLY A 370 60.81 -41.61 -16.55
CA GLY A 370 62.09 -41.72 -15.88
C GLY A 370 63.28 -41.51 -16.82
N LYS A 371 64.24 -40.71 -16.38
CA LYS A 371 65.58 -40.67 -16.98
C LYS A 371 66.41 -41.83 -16.45
N SER A 372 66.72 -42.76 -17.34
CA SER A 372 67.69 -43.83 -17.11
C SER A 372 69.13 -43.29 -17.07
N ARG A 373 69.89 -43.88 -16.14
CA ARG A 373 71.33 -43.81 -15.80
C ARG A 373 72.36 -43.69 -16.93
N GLY A 374 73.50 -43.07 -16.55
CA GLY A 374 74.89 -43.41 -16.95
C GLY A 374 75.60 -42.29 -17.71
N SER A 375 76.84 -41.83 -17.41
CA SER A 375 77.95 -42.38 -16.62
C SER A 375 79.04 -41.32 -16.32
N SER A 376 79.65 -41.42 -15.14
CA SER A 376 81.11 -41.31 -14.82
C SER A 376 81.96 -40.16 -15.38
N PHE A 377 82.59 -39.35 -14.52
CA PHE A 377 84.03 -39.47 -14.15
C PHE A 377 84.47 -38.34 -13.18
N LEU A 378 85.56 -38.65 -12.44
CA LEU A 378 86.22 -37.97 -11.31
C LEU A 378 87.01 -36.68 -11.61
N ALA A 379 87.46 -36.08 -10.49
CA ALA A 379 88.59 -35.16 -10.23
C ALA A 379 88.17 -33.70 -10.01
N GLU A 380 88.59 -32.99 -8.96
CA GLU A 380 89.65 -33.16 -7.96
C GLU A 380 89.26 -32.39 -6.68
#